data_AF-X0VLC8-F1
#
_entry.id   AF-X0VLC8-F1
#
_cell.length_a   1.000
_cell.length_b   1.000
_cell.length_c   1.000
_cell.angle_alpha   90.00
_cell.angle_beta   90.00
_cell.angle_gamma   90.00
#
_symmetry.space_group_name_H-M   'P 1'
#
loop_
_entity.id
_entity.type
_entity.pdbx_description
1 polymer ?
#
loop_
_entity_poly.entity_id
_entity_poly.type
_entity_poly.pdbx_seq_one_letter_code
_entity_poly.pdbx_strand_id
1 'polypeptide(L)'
;DTNGDGLFTAADTTEPTNGLDLEWEYQDYSDASGEPNETSSSVSVRSFTGSVELDRTVYPVPIGTNQFELHAPATGYLEATPVNIVIRVNDPDANVSANGEDTLSTSVLKLEIARGSDKELIIINSTELVEIAPDAGIFEVDVEIDQQTFAGLNGGIEQGDIIQVQYTDPADASGDSNSVTDSATFDLRNGVIQTDKSVYIIGSDVIFTLIEPDLDLDSETEETWDLDLINWDSDAGDLNLSDDVFDAEPFGLRETGPSTGIFQVVIEIPDE
;
A
#
# COMPACT_ATOMS: atom_id res chain seq x y z
N ASP A 1 54.32 43.71 -6.66
CA ASP A 1 52.87 43.49 -6.71
C ASP A 1 52.61 42.09 -7.22
N THR A 2 52.67 41.01 -6.44
CA THR A 2 52.27 40.79 -5.03
C THR A 2 50.90 41.39 -4.72
N ASN A 3 49.83 40.62 -4.98
CA ASN A 3 48.89 40.15 -3.95
C ASN A 3 47.75 39.32 -4.56
N GLY A 4 47.38 38.24 -3.86
CA GLY A 4 46.23 37.38 -4.13
C GLY A 4 46.62 36.07 -4.81
N ASP A 5 47.45 35.21 -4.23
CA ASP A 5 47.10 34.34 -3.10
C ASP A 5 45.59 34.09 -2.94
N GLY A 6 44.96 33.58 -3.98
CA GLY A 6 43.79 32.71 -3.84
C GLY A 6 44.26 31.36 -3.30
N LEU A 7 44.80 31.37 -2.08
CA LEU A 7 44.92 30.19 -1.25
C LEU A 7 43.48 29.68 -1.15
N PHE A 8 43.16 28.60 -1.86
CA PHE A 8 42.14 27.69 -1.36
C PHE A 8 42.73 27.15 -0.06
N THR A 9 42.63 27.94 1.02
CA THR A 9 42.64 27.39 2.35
C THR A 9 41.46 26.44 2.32
N ALA A 10 41.75 25.15 2.24
CA ALA A 10 40.88 24.11 2.76
C ALA A 10 40.71 24.44 4.25
N ALA A 11 39.87 25.43 4.52
CA ALA A 11 39.45 25.83 5.84
C ALA A 11 38.22 24.98 6.09
N ASP A 12 38.39 24.12 7.09
CA ASP A 12 37.44 23.18 7.64
C ASP A 12 37.25 21.88 6.83
N THR A 13 37.86 20.82 7.35
CA THR A 13 37.55 19.42 7.00
C THR A 13 36.26 18.97 7.70
N THR A 14 35.35 19.90 7.99
CA THR A 14 34.03 19.58 8.50
C THR A 14 33.17 19.29 7.29
N GLU A 15 32.77 18.02 7.15
CA GLU A 15 31.74 17.66 6.20
C GLU A 15 30.52 18.55 6.45
N PRO A 16 29.86 19.09 5.41
CA PRO A 16 28.71 19.94 5.58
C PRO A 16 27.60 19.17 6.30
N THR A 17 27.34 19.54 7.56
CA THR A 17 26.30 18.95 8.40
C THR A 17 24.98 19.72 8.27
N ASN A 18 23.89 19.13 8.77
CA ASN A 18 22.57 19.78 8.84
C ASN A 18 22.66 21.22 9.39
N GLY A 19 22.06 22.17 8.68
CA GLY A 19 22.02 23.59 9.03
C GLY A 19 23.17 24.45 8.48
N LEU A 20 24.14 23.85 7.77
CA LEU A 20 25.21 24.59 7.08
C LEU A 20 24.82 24.92 5.63
N ASP A 21 25.47 25.95 5.06
CA ASP A 21 25.34 26.34 3.66
C ASP A 21 26.54 25.90 2.82
N LEU A 22 26.27 25.59 1.56
CA LEU A 22 27.24 25.38 0.50
C LEU A 22 27.21 26.58 -0.43
N GLU A 23 28.39 27.05 -0.82
CA GLU A 23 28.57 28.12 -1.78
C GLU A 23 29.54 27.68 -2.87
N TRP A 24 29.16 27.93 -4.12
CA TRP A 24 30.02 27.77 -5.28
C TRP A 24 30.20 29.11 -5.96
N GLU A 25 31.45 29.44 -6.27
CA GLU A 25 31.85 30.65 -6.98
C GLU A 25 32.51 30.26 -8.30
N TYR A 26 32.10 30.88 -9.39
CA TYR A 26 32.75 30.76 -10.69
C TYR A 26 33.24 32.13 -11.15
N GLN A 27 34.56 32.22 -11.33
CA GLN A 27 35.21 33.36 -11.95
C GLN A 27 35.23 33.19 -13.47
N ASP A 28 34.43 33.98 -14.18
CA ASP A 28 34.56 34.16 -15.61
C ASP A 28 35.73 35.11 -15.90
N TYR A 29 36.62 34.70 -16.81
CA TYR A 29 37.81 35.46 -17.17
C TYR A 29 37.49 36.69 -18.03
N SER A 30 36.35 36.69 -18.75
CA SER A 30 35.95 37.82 -19.59
C SER A 30 34.45 37.75 -19.90
N ASP A 31 33.69 38.70 -19.36
CA ASP A 31 32.29 38.91 -19.74
C ASP A 31 32.14 39.51 -21.15
N ALA A 32 30.91 39.80 -21.56
CA ALA A 32 30.60 40.40 -22.86
C ALA A 32 31.24 41.79 -23.10
N SER A 33 31.74 42.44 -22.04
CA SER A 33 32.47 43.72 -22.07
C SER A 33 34.00 43.57 -22.01
N GLY A 34 34.53 42.37 -21.77
CA GLY A 34 35.98 42.13 -21.69
C GLY A 34 36.57 42.24 -20.28
N GLU A 35 35.74 42.37 -19.24
CA GLU A 35 36.17 42.45 -17.84
C GLU A 35 35.95 41.11 -17.13
N PRO A 36 36.76 40.75 -16.12
CA PRO A 36 36.50 39.57 -15.30
C PRO A 36 35.20 39.76 -14.52
N ASN A 37 34.36 38.73 -14.47
CA ASN A 37 33.10 38.74 -13.75
C ASN A 37 32.96 37.48 -12.89
N GLU A 38 32.32 37.62 -11.74
CA GLU A 38 32.08 36.53 -10.80
C GLU A 38 30.60 36.24 -10.70
N THR A 39 30.25 34.97 -10.64
CA THR A 39 28.88 34.49 -10.42
C THR A 39 28.92 33.44 -9.33
N SER A 40 28.02 33.55 -8.36
CA SER A 40 27.90 32.61 -7.25
C SER A 40 26.52 31.96 -7.20
N SER A 41 26.47 30.80 -6.56
CA SER A 41 25.24 30.10 -6.20
C SER A 41 25.43 29.49 -4.82
N SER A 42 24.42 29.61 -3.97
CA SER A 42 24.43 29.01 -2.63
C SER A 42 23.22 28.13 -2.39
N VAL A 43 23.36 27.15 -1.51
CA VAL A 43 22.31 26.22 -1.08
C VAL A 43 22.49 25.88 0.39
N SER A 44 21.41 25.58 1.11
CA SER A 44 21.47 25.08 2.48
C SER A 44 21.37 23.56 2.52
N VAL A 45 22.15 22.92 3.38
CA VAL A 45 22.01 21.50 3.72
C VAL A 45 21.06 21.38 4.90
N ARG A 46 20.00 20.59 4.74
CA ARG A 46 19.06 20.29 5.82
C ARG A 46 18.50 18.88 5.73
N SER A 47 18.08 18.35 6.87
CA SER A 47 17.30 17.11 6.99
C SER A 47 15.82 17.40 7.17
N PHE A 48 14.98 16.42 6.89
CA PHE A 48 13.54 16.45 7.04
C PHE A 48 13.09 15.30 7.94
N THR A 49 12.11 15.56 8.80
CA THR A 49 11.48 14.48 9.57
C THR A 49 10.65 13.62 8.63
N GLY A 50 11.00 12.34 8.53
CA GLY A 50 10.24 11.36 7.78
C GLY A 50 8.88 11.04 8.41
N SER A 51 7.99 10.46 7.60
CA SER A 51 6.66 9.99 8.01
C SER A 51 6.38 8.60 7.43
N VAL A 52 5.48 7.86 8.08
CA VAL A 52 5.03 6.54 7.62
C VAL A 52 3.51 6.51 7.66
N GLU A 53 2.91 5.91 6.63
CA GLU A 53 1.46 5.79 6.48
C GLU A 53 1.13 4.40 5.94
N LEU A 54 0.05 3.82 6.46
CA LEU A 54 -0.63 2.68 5.88
C LEU A 54 -1.66 3.16 4.85
N ASP A 55 -1.91 2.39 3.80
CA ASP A 55 -2.89 2.74 2.76
C ASP A 55 -4.34 2.74 3.27
N ARG A 56 -4.62 1.98 4.33
CA ARG A 56 -5.94 1.93 4.97
C ARG A 56 -5.86 2.13 6.48
N THR A 57 -6.97 2.61 7.03
CA THR A 57 -7.20 2.69 8.49
C THR A 57 -7.89 1.45 9.05
N VAL A 58 -8.50 0.64 8.17
CA VAL A 58 -9.19 -0.60 8.50
C VAL A 58 -8.91 -1.64 7.41
N TYR A 59 -8.45 -2.82 7.81
CA TYR A 59 -8.24 -3.97 6.93
C TYR A 59 -9.28 -5.06 7.23
N PRO A 60 -9.69 -5.85 6.23
CA PRO A 60 -10.45 -7.07 6.49
C PRO A 60 -9.59 -8.08 7.24
N VAL A 61 -10.21 -8.97 8.02
CA VAL A 61 -9.49 -10.09 8.63
C VAL A 61 -9.20 -11.16 7.56
N PRO A 62 -7.93 -11.57 7.35
CA PRO A 62 -7.60 -12.63 6.40
C PRO A 62 -8.35 -13.94 6.71
N ILE A 63 -8.93 -14.56 5.69
CA ILE A 63 -9.57 -15.88 5.80
C ILE A 63 -8.52 -16.95 5.46
N GLY A 64 -8.30 -17.87 6.39
CA GLY A 64 -7.37 -18.98 6.20
C GLY A 64 -7.97 -20.17 5.46
N THR A 65 -7.10 -21.12 5.10
CA THR A 65 -7.52 -22.33 4.39
C THR A 65 -8.63 -23.09 5.11
N ASN A 66 -9.64 -23.53 4.37
CA ASN A 66 -10.79 -24.30 4.87
C ASN A 66 -11.64 -23.58 5.95
N GLN A 67 -11.64 -22.24 5.99
CA GLN A 67 -12.44 -21.46 6.93
C GLN A 67 -13.77 -20.98 6.35
N PHE A 68 -13.91 -20.93 5.03
CA PHE A 68 -15.14 -20.50 4.35
C PHE A 68 -15.57 -21.58 3.34
N GLU A 69 -16.69 -22.25 3.61
CA GLU A 69 -17.26 -23.28 2.72
C GLU A 69 -18.02 -22.60 1.58
N LEU A 70 -17.75 -23.03 0.34
CA LEU A 70 -18.45 -22.50 -0.84
C LEU A 70 -19.88 -23.06 -0.90
N HIS A 71 -20.76 -22.34 -1.59
CA HIS A 71 -22.13 -22.81 -1.77
C HIS A 71 -22.19 -23.99 -2.76
N ALA A 72 -23.05 -24.98 -2.46
CA ALA A 72 -23.33 -26.05 -3.41
C ALA A 72 -23.92 -25.49 -4.72
N PRO A 73 -23.67 -26.11 -5.89
CA PRO A 73 -23.00 -27.39 -6.11
C PRO A 73 -21.47 -27.34 -6.08
N ALA A 74 -20.83 -26.17 -5.93
CA ALA A 74 -19.40 -26.12 -5.71
C ALA A 74 -19.05 -26.88 -4.43
N THR A 75 -18.04 -27.76 -4.51
CA THR A 75 -17.58 -28.53 -3.36
C THR A 75 -16.20 -28.05 -2.98
N GLY A 76 -16.04 -27.52 -1.78
CA GLY A 76 -14.74 -27.07 -1.30
C GLY A 76 -14.86 -25.86 -0.40
N TYR A 77 -13.72 -25.23 -0.21
CA TYR A 77 -13.57 -24.03 0.58
C TYR A 77 -12.95 -22.95 -0.29
N LEU A 78 -13.23 -21.69 0.03
CA LEU A 78 -12.48 -20.58 -0.52
C LEU A 78 -11.00 -20.78 -0.19
N GLU A 79 -10.14 -20.47 -1.17
CA GLU A 79 -8.70 -20.42 -0.95
C GLU A 79 -8.36 -19.37 0.12
N ALA A 80 -7.16 -19.47 0.69
CA ALA A 80 -6.72 -18.46 1.65
C ALA A 80 -6.72 -17.08 1.00
N THR A 81 -7.13 -16.08 1.78
CA THR A 81 -7.31 -14.69 1.33
C THR A 81 -6.33 -13.80 2.08
N PRO A 82 -5.06 -13.79 1.66
CA PRO A 82 -4.11 -12.88 2.26
C PRO A 82 -4.49 -11.43 1.91
N VAL A 83 -4.28 -10.52 2.85
CA VAL A 83 -4.55 -9.10 2.69
C VAL A 83 -3.27 -8.40 2.27
N ASN A 84 -3.33 -7.58 1.22
CA ASN A 84 -2.21 -6.72 0.82
C ASN A 84 -2.26 -5.42 1.62
N ILE A 85 -1.12 -5.05 2.22
CA ILE A 85 -0.94 -3.83 2.97
C ILE A 85 0.18 -3.03 2.29
N VAL A 86 -0.15 -1.81 1.87
CA VAL A 86 0.82 -0.91 1.23
C VAL A 86 1.32 0.06 2.28
N ILE A 87 2.64 0.02 2.52
CA ILE A 87 3.31 0.91 3.47
C ILE A 87 4.05 1.99 2.70
N ARG A 88 3.72 3.25 2.98
CA ARG A 88 4.40 4.41 2.40
C ARG A 88 5.25 5.10 3.43
N VAL A 89 6.50 5.39 3.07
CA VAL A 89 7.43 6.20 3.85
C VAL A 89 7.74 7.44 3.04
N ASN A 90 7.37 8.61 3.55
CA ASN A 90 7.78 9.88 2.97
C ASN A 90 9.00 10.38 3.75
N ASP A 91 10.15 10.28 3.11
CA ASP A 91 11.44 10.71 3.65
C ASP A 91 12.29 11.36 2.55
N PRO A 92 12.24 12.70 2.44
CA PRO A 92 13.05 13.44 1.47
C PRO A 92 14.56 13.27 1.65
N ASP A 93 15.05 12.81 2.81
CA ASP A 93 16.48 12.63 3.06
C ASP A 93 17.02 11.39 2.36
N ALA A 94 16.16 10.43 2.05
CA ALA A 94 16.50 9.21 1.31
C ALA A 94 16.43 9.39 -0.23
N ASN A 95 15.87 10.51 -0.73
CA ASN A 95 15.90 10.88 -2.15
C ASN A 95 17.23 11.59 -2.47
N VAL A 96 18.24 10.79 -2.78
CA VAL A 96 19.64 11.24 -2.97
C VAL A 96 19.95 11.45 -4.46
N SER A 97 19.25 10.75 -5.35
CA SER A 97 19.49 10.79 -6.78
C SER A 97 18.86 12.02 -7.42
N ALA A 98 19.65 12.79 -8.17
CA ALA A 98 19.14 13.99 -8.85
C ALA A 98 18.06 13.69 -9.92
N ASN A 99 18.13 12.51 -10.55
CA ASN A 99 17.18 12.04 -11.55
C ASN A 99 17.26 10.49 -11.59
N GLY A 100 16.56 9.83 -10.69
CA GLY A 100 16.48 8.37 -10.59
C GLY A 100 15.56 7.97 -9.45
N GLU A 101 15.01 6.76 -9.51
CA GLU A 101 14.33 6.17 -8.36
C GLU A 101 15.39 5.73 -7.34
N ASP A 102 15.18 6.08 -6.09
CA ASP A 102 15.99 5.60 -4.97
C ASP A 102 15.32 4.42 -4.24
N THR A 103 16.09 3.73 -3.40
CA THR A 103 15.56 2.68 -2.53
C THR A 103 15.93 2.90 -1.07
N LEU A 104 15.07 2.42 -0.18
CA LEU A 104 15.24 2.48 1.26
C LEU A 104 15.19 1.06 1.84
N SER A 105 16.13 0.69 2.71
CA SER A 105 16.16 -0.65 3.30
C SER A 105 14.95 -0.90 4.22
N THR A 106 14.26 -2.04 4.09
CA THR A 106 13.12 -2.39 4.98
C THR A 106 13.51 -2.57 6.44
N SER A 107 14.81 -2.63 6.76
CA SER A 107 15.30 -2.66 8.16
C SER A 107 14.92 -1.44 9.00
N VAL A 108 14.56 -0.32 8.36
CA VAL A 108 14.05 0.89 9.03
C VAL A 108 12.61 0.75 9.49
N LEU A 109 11.89 -0.25 8.98
CA LEU A 109 10.52 -0.57 9.35
C LEU A 109 10.48 -1.66 10.42
N LYS A 110 9.50 -1.53 11.32
CA LYS A 110 9.02 -2.63 12.16
C LYS A 110 7.51 -2.72 12.00
N LEU A 111 7.05 -3.84 11.49
CA LEU A 111 5.64 -4.15 11.35
C LEU A 111 5.25 -5.14 12.45
N GLU A 112 4.23 -4.81 13.22
CA GLU A 112 3.73 -5.66 14.30
C GLU A 112 2.21 -5.69 14.36
N ILE A 113 1.64 -6.84 14.70
CA ILE A 113 0.22 -6.98 15.04
C ILE A 113 0.12 -7.04 16.56
N ALA A 114 -0.81 -6.28 17.12
CA ALA A 114 -1.04 -6.20 18.55
C ALA A 114 -2.49 -6.59 18.91
N ARG A 115 -2.60 -7.42 19.95
CA ARG A 115 -3.87 -7.75 20.63
C ARG A 115 -3.72 -7.44 22.12
N GLY A 116 -4.20 -6.28 22.54
CA GLY A 116 -4.05 -5.85 23.93
C GLY A 116 -2.58 -5.63 24.33
N SER A 117 -2.02 -6.51 25.16
CA SER A 117 -0.58 -6.46 25.54
C SER A 117 0.29 -7.37 24.68
N ASP A 118 -0.34 -8.29 23.96
CA ASP A 118 0.33 -9.28 23.13
C ASP A 118 0.70 -8.66 21.78
N LYS A 119 1.88 -9.02 21.26
CA LYS A 119 2.44 -8.49 20.03
C LYS A 119 3.14 -9.58 19.25
N GLU A 120 3.02 -9.54 17.93
CA GLU A 120 3.76 -10.38 17.00
C GLU A 120 4.44 -9.51 15.93
N LEU A 121 5.71 -9.77 15.63
CA LEU A 121 6.42 -9.11 14.54
C LEU A 121 6.09 -9.78 13.22
N ILE A 122 5.73 -8.99 12.21
CA ILE A 122 5.49 -9.45 10.84
C ILE A 122 6.75 -9.26 10.02
N ILE A 123 7.12 -10.30 9.28
CA ILE A 123 8.28 -10.27 8.39
C ILE A 123 7.86 -9.62 7.08
N ILE A 124 8.50 -8.52 6.72
CA ILE A 124 8.41 -7.93 5.38
C ILE A 124 9.32 -8.75 4.47
N ASN A 125 8.75 -9.39 3.46
CA ASN A 125 9.51 -10.28 2.56
C ASN A 125 10.42 -9.50 1.59
N SER A 126 10.10 -8.23 1.30
CA SER A 126 10.98 -7.33 0.55
C SER A 126 12.15 -6.85 1.39
N THR A 127 13.31 -6.70 0.76
CA THR A 127 14.51 -6.11 1.40
C THR A 127 14.56 -4.59 1.28
N GLU A 128 13.83 -4.02 0.33
CA GLU A 128 13.88 -2.60 0.00
C GLU A 128 12.46 -2.06 -0.28
N LEU A 129 12.22 -0.82 0.14
CA LEU A 129 11.14 0.02 -0.36
C LEU A 129 11.66 0.75 -1.60
N VAL A 130 10.81 0.93 -2.59
CA VAL A 130 11.16 1.60 -3.85
C VAL A 130 10.44 2.93 -3.92
N GLU A 131 11.12 3.96 -4.40
CA GLU A 131 10.50 5.26 -4.63
C GLU A 131 9.38 5.17 -5.68
N ILE A 132 8.23 5.80 -5.42
CA ILE A 132 7.04 5.69 -6.30
C ILE A 132 7.22 6.39 -7.66
N ALA A 133 8.16 7.32 -7.75
CA ALA A 133 8.55 8.03 -8.95
C ALA A 133 9.90 8.73 -8.73
N PRO A 134 10.68 9.02 -9.78
CA PRO A 134 11.92 9.78 -9.63
C PRO A 134 11.69 11.13 -8.93
N ASP A 135 12.51 11.43 -7.92
CA ASP A 135 12.49 12.69 -7.16
C ASP A 135 11.18 12.93 -6.36
N ALA A 136 10.50 11.87 -5.94
CA ALA A 136 9.28 11.95 -5.15
C ALA A 136 9.55 12.10 -3.64
N GLY A 137 10.62 11.47 -3.12
CA GLY A 137 10.86 11.32 -1.68
C GLY A 137 9.87 10.41 -0.96
N ILE A 138 9.07 9.64 -1.70
CA ILE A 138 8.06 8.73 -1.17
C ILE A 138 8.40 7.32 -1.62
N PHE A 139 8.62 6.43 -0.66
CA PHE A 139 9.02 5.04 -0.82
C PHE A 139 7.87 4.12 -0.43
N GLU A 140 7.72 3.02 -1.15
CA GLU A 140 6.60 2.10 -1.00
C GLU A 140 7.06 0.64 -0.91
N VAL A 141 6.31 -0.17 -0.16
CA VAL A 141 6.44 -1.62 -0.12
C VAL A 141 5.09 -2.28 0.14
N ASP A 142 4.81 -3.33 -0.63
CA ASP A 142 3.68 -4.23 -0.43
C ASP A 142 4.00 -5.32 0.60
N VAL A 143 3.07 -5.56 1.51
CA VAL A 143 3.16 -6.61 2.52
C VAL A 143 1.90 -7.46 2.51
N GLU A 144 2.05 -8.69 2.05
CA GLU A 144 1.00 -9.68 2.08
C GLU A 144 0.92 -10.36 3.47
N ILE A 145 -0.25 -10.30 4.11
CA ILE A 145 -0.51 -10.95 5.41
C ILE A 145 -1.60 -12.00 5.27
N ASP A 146 -1.22 -13.26 5.43
CA ASP A 146 -2.13 -14.41 5.44
C ASP A 146 -2.58 -14.80 6.86
N GLN A 147 -3.69 -15.53 6.95
CA GLN A 147 -4.18 -16.10 8.18
C GLN A 147 -3.32 -17.29 8.61
N GLN A 148 -2.42 -17.05 9.56
CA GLN A 148 -1.52 -18.06 10.12
C GLN A 148 -1.67 -18.16 11.64
N THR A 149 -0.96 -19.10 12.26
CA THR A 149 -0.84 -19.13 13.73
C THR A 149 0.34 -18.28 14.17
N PHE A 150 0.05 -17.13 14.74
CA PHE A 150 1.00 -16.21 15.33
C PHE A 150 1.21 -16.57 16.80
N ALA A 151 2.46 -16.89 17.17
CA ALA A 151 2.77 -17.32 18.53
C ALA A 151 2.50 -16.22 19.56
N GLY A 152 2.80 -14.97 19.22
CA GLY A 152 2.53 -13.80 20.04
C GLY A 152 1.04 -13.54 20.25
N LEU A 153 0.17 -13.87 19.29
CA LEU A 153 -1.28 -13.65 19.40
C LEU A 153 -2.06 -14.86 19.94
N ASN A 154 -1.38 -15.99 20.17
CA ASN A 154 -1.99 -17.25 20.62
C ASN A 154 -3.13 -17.72 19.68
N GLY A 155 -2.95 -17.53 18.37
CA GLY A 155 -3.97 -17.76 17.36
C GLY A 155 -3.64 -17.08 16.04
N GLY A 156 -4.66 -16.87 15.20
CA GLY A 156 -4.56 -16.03 14.02
C GLY A 156 -4.99 -14.59 14.28
N ILE A 157 -5.11 -13.82 13.20
CA ILE A 157 -5.65 -12.46 13.24
C ILE A 157 -7.15 -12.55 13.51
N GLU A 158 -7.64 -11.71 14.42
CA GLU A 158 -9.05 -11.63 14.80
C GLU A 158 -9.54 -10.18 14.72
N GLN A 159 -10.86 -10.01 14.70
CA GLN A 159 -11.49 -8.69 14.74
C GLN A 159 -11.02 -7.89 15.96
N GLY A 160 -10.62 -6.63 15.70
CA GLY A 160 -10.14 -5.70 16.71
C GLY A 160 -8.63 -5.74 16.96
N ASP A 161 -7.90 -6.63 16.28
CA ASP A 161 -6.43 -6.58 16.27
C ASP A 161 -5.94 -5.32 15.57
N ILE A 162 -4.76 -4.83 15.97
CA ILE A 162 -4.18 -3.59 15.45
C ILE A 162 -2.88 -3.94 14.73
N ILE A 163 -2.80 -3.63 13.43
CA ILE A 163 -1.52 -3.59 12.72
C ILE A 163 -0.87 -2.23 12.96
N GLN A 164 0.40 -2.25 13.36
CA GLN A 164 1.20 -1.06 13.60
C GLN A 164 2.49 -1.14 12.81
N VAL A 165 2.79 -0.08 12.08
CA VAL A 165 4.08 0.14 11.44
C VAL A 165 4.85 1.22 12.19
N GLN A 166 6.12 0.96 12.47
CA GLN A 166 7.07 1.93 12.98
C GLN A 166 8.16 2.16 11.94
N TYR A 167 8.38 3.42 11.56
CA TYR A 167 9.52 3.85 10.78
C TYR A 167 10.57 4.49 11.69
N THR A 168 11.84 4.08 11.55
CA THR A 168 12.99 4.70 12.22
C THR A 168 13.74 5.58 11.23
N ASP A 169 13.50 6.88 11.35
CA ASP A 169 14.19 7.93 10.61
C ASP A 169 15.63 8.09 11.17
N PRO A 170 16.68 7.92 10.33
CA PRO A 170 18.06 8.12 10.75
C PRO A 170 18.39 9.56 11.15
N ALA A 171 17.73 10.57 10.57
CA ALA A 171 18.04 11.99 10.76
C ALA A 171 16.79 12.87 10.56
N ASP A 172 16.19 13.30 11.67
CA ASP A 172 15.06 14.22 11.65
C ASP A 172 15.47 15.66 11.25
N ALA A 173 14.53 16.61 11.27
CA ALA A 173 14.83 18.01 10.97
C ALA A 173 15.95 18.64 11.85
N SER A 174 16.24 18.07 13.02
CA SER A 174 17.33 18.50 13.91
C SER A 174 18.64 17.74 13.64
N GLY A 175 18.61 16.69 12.80
CA GLY A 175 19.73 15.79 12.51
C GLY A 175 19.87 14.63 13.48
N ASP A 176 18.84 14.38 14.31
CA ASP A 176 18.82 13.30 15.31
C ASP A 176 17.91 12.16 14.85
N SER A 177 18.21 10.92 15.21
CA SER A 177 17.32 9.80 14.86
C SER A 177 16.01 9.86 15.63
N ASN A 178 14.90 9.65 14.92
CA ASN A 178 13.56 9.65 15.47
C ASN A 178 12.77 8.43 14.96
N SER A 179 11.69 8.06 15.65
CA SER A 179 10.77 7.03 15.16
C SER A 179 9.35 7.55 15.12
N VAL A 180 8.67 7.28 14.02
CA VAL A 180 7.26 7.62 13.78
C VAL A 180 6.47 6.34 13.56
N THR A 181 5.18 6.38 13.87
CA THR A 181 4.32 5.20 13.81
C THR A 181 2.99 5.52 13.18
N ASP A 182 2.44 4.57 12.45
CA ASP A 182 1.05 4.56 12.02
C ASP A 182 0.39 3.22 12.36
N SER A 183 -0.94 3.20 12.42
CA SER A 183 -1.69 2.01 12.82
C SER A 183 -3.07 1.93 12.21
N ALA A 184 -3.51 0.71 11.94
CA ALA A 184 -4.83 0.39 11.44
C ALA A 184 -5.41 -0.81 12.19
N THR A 185 -6.72 -1.01 12.09
CA THR A 185 -7.42 -2.12 12.76
C THR A 185 -7.86 -3.18 11.77
N PHE A 186 -7.83 -4.45 12.18
CA PHE A 186 -8.54 -5.51 11.49
C PHE A 186 -10.01 -5.52 11.93
N ASP A 187 -10.94 -5.50 10.98
CA ASP A 187 -12.37 -5.52 11.25
C ASP A 187 -13.09 -6.58 10.39
N LEU A 188 -14.17 -7.13 10.93
CA LEU A 188 -15.08 -8.03 10.23
C LEU A 188 -16.42 -7.33 10.06
N ARG A 189 -16.90 -7.26 8.83
CA ARG A 189 -18.11 -6.54 8.45
C ARG A 189 -19.12 -7.51 7.86
N ASN A 190 -20.38 -7.10 7.85
CA ASN A 190 -21.43 -7.93 7.27
C ASN A 190 -21.58 -7.59 5.79
N GLY A 191 -21.54 -8.62 4.94
CA GLY A 191 -21.95 -8.52 3.56
C GLY A 191 -23.44 -8.24 3.35
N VAL A 192 -23.76 -7.62 2.23
CA VAL A 192 -25.13 -7.41 1.75
C VAL A 192 -25.19 -7.68 0.26
N ILE A 193 -26.11 -8.54 -0.17
CA ILE A 193 -26.42 -8.77 -1.58
C ILE A 193 -27.70 -8.04 -2.01
N GLN A 194 -27.69 -7.44 -3.19
CA GLN A 194 -28.81 -6.71 -3.77
C GLN A 194 -28.94 -6.98 -5.27
N THR A 195 -30.16 -6.88 -5.77
CA THR A 195 -30.48 -6.95 -7.21
C THR A 195 -31.04 -5.61 -7.67
N ASP A 196 -30.89 -5.29 -8.96
CA ASP A 196 -31.37 -4.02 -9.52
C ASP A 196 -32.90 -3.89 -9.58
N LYS A 197 -33.63 -5.01 -9.60
CA LYS A 197 -35.10 -5.08 -9.63
C LYS A 197 -35.61 -6.13 -8.65
N SER A 198 -36.90 -6.03 -8.33
CA SER A 198 -37.60 -7.02 -7.50
C SER A 198 -38.35 -8.09 -8.29
N VAL A 199 -38.46 -7.93 -9.62
CA VAL A 199 -39.16 -8.87 -10.51
C VAL A 199 -38.43 -8.90 -11.85
N TYR A 200 -38.20 -10.10 -12.36
CA TYR A 200 -37.58 -10.35 -13.64
C TYR A 200 -38.46 -11.22 -14.53
N ILE A 201 -38.16 -11.21 -15.82
CA ILE A 201 -38.77 -12.08 -16.81
C ILE A 201 -37.66 -13.04 -17.27
N ILE A 202 -38.05 -14.25 -17.66
CA ILE A 202 -37.12 -15.22 -18.26
C ILE A 202 -36.40 -14.58 -19.47
N GLY A 203 -35.09 -14.82 -19.60
CA GLY A 203 -34.22 -14.23 -20.62
C GLY A 203 -33.93 -12.75 -20.41
N SER A 204 -34.01 -12.25 -19.17
CA SER A 204 -33.67 -10.86 -18.83
C SER A 204 -32.46 -10.76 -17.93
N ASP A 205 -31.67 -9.71 -18.14
CA ASP A 205 -30.48 -9.44 -17.35
C ASP A 205 -30.82 -9.01 -15.92
N VAL A 206 -30.06 -9.57 -14.98
CA VAL A 206 -30.05 -9.25 -13.56
C VAL A 206 -28.68 -8.68 -13.22
N ILE A 207 -28.66 -7.51 -12.57
CA ILE A 207 -27.42 -6.99 -11.99
C ILE A 207 -27.41 -7.40 -10.52
N PHE A 208 -26.43 -8.22 -10.14
CA PHE A 208 -26.13 -8.52 -8.76
C PHE A 208 -25.09 -7.54 -8.24
N THR A 209 -25.34 -6.99 -7.06
CA THR A 209 -24.38 -6.17 -6.32
C THR A 209 -24.14 -6.83 -4.97
N LEU A 210 -22.92 -7.30 -4.75
CA LEU A 210 -22.43 -7.77 -3.46
C LEU A 210 -21.61 -6.65 -2.82
N ILE A 211 -22.11 -6.11 -1.71
CA ILE A 211 -21.34 -5.21 -0.85
C ILE A 211 -20.72 -6.09 0.22
N GLU A 212 -19.45 -6.47 0.05
CA GLU A 212 -18.73 -7.32 0.98
C GLU A 212 -17.34 -6.74 1.24
N PRO A 213 -17.22 -5.82 2.21
CA PRO A 213 -15.97 -5.16 2.51
C PRO A 213 -14.88 -6.10 3.05
N ASP A 214 -15.22 -7.34 3.42
CA ASP A 214 -14.25 -8.32 3.90
C ASP A 214 -13.51 -9.05 2.75
N LEU A 215 -14.00 -8.90 1.50
CA LEU A 215 -13.38 -9.43 0.28
C LEU A 215 -12.54 -8.40 -0.50
N ASP A 216 -12.45 -7.17 0.03
CA ASP A 216 -11.60 -6.09 -0.50
C ASP A 216 -10.20 -6.19 0.13
N LEU A 217 -9.28 -6.89 -0.53
CA LEU A 217 -8.00 -7.34 0.03
C LEU A 217 -6.82 -6.44 -0.34
N ASP A 218 -6.93 -5.64 -1.40
CA ASP A 218 -5.87 -4.82 -1.99
C ASP A 218 -6.41 -3.43 -2.37
N SER A 219 -5.74 -2.35 -1.96
CA SER A 219 -6.25 -0.99 -2.18
C SER A 219 -6.00 -0.41 -3.56
N GLU A 220 -5.08 -1.00 -4.31
CA GLU A 220 -4.55 -0.42 -5.54
C GLU A 220 -5.10 -1.13 -6.79
N THR A 221 -5.61 -2.34 -6.62
CA THR A 221 -6.15 -3.15 -7.70
C THR A 221 -7.63 -3.45 -7.51
N GLU A 222 -8.32 -3.76 -8.61
CA GLU A 222 -9.69 -4.26 -8.57
C GLU A 222 -9.65 -5.78 -8.49
N GLU A 223 -10.29 -6.38 -7.49
CA GLU A 223 -10.37 -7.83 -7.37
C GLU A 223 -11.56 -8.41 -8.14
N THR A 224 -11.44 -9.70 -8.47
CA THR A 224 -12.53 -10.47 -9.07
C THR A 224 -12.64 -11.79 -8.34
N TRP A 225 -13.83 -12.06 -7.81
CA TRP A 225 -14.15 -13.28 -7.07
C TRP A 225 -15.01 -14.22 -7.89
N ASP A 226 -14.91 -15.52 -7.59
CA ASP A 226 -15.73 -16.54 -8.23
C ASP A 226 -17.21 -16.39 -7.83
N LEU A 227 -18.10 -16.78 -8.74
CA LEU A 227 -19.55 -16.78 -8.52
C LEU A 227 -19.99 -17.90 -7.58
N ASP A 228 -19.13 -18.89 -7.30
CA ASP A 228 -19.33 -19.94 -6.29
C ASP A 228 -19.57 -19.40 -4.86
N LEU A 229 -19.30 -18.11 -4.62
CA LEU A 229 -19.65 -17.41 -3.39
C LEU A 229 -21.16 -17.19 -3.21
N ILE A 230 -21.96 -17.30 -4.29
CA ILE A 230 -23.40 -17.03 -4.27
C ILE A 230 -24.15 -18.26 -4.76
N ASN A 231 -25.07 -18.77 -3.92
CA ASN A 231 -26.00 -19.80 -4.34
C ASN A 231 -27.19 -19.22 -5.13
N TRP A 232 -27.57 -19.86 -6.23
CA TRP A 232 -28.86 -19.64 -6.87
C TRP A 232 -29.86 -20.72 -6.43
N ASP A 233 -30.79 -20.35 -5.53
CA ASP A 233 -31.89 -21.20 -5.10
C ASP A 233 -33.17 -20.78 -5.83
N SER A 234 -33.76 -21.71 -6.58
CA SER A 234 -35.05 -21.54 -7.23
C SER A 234 -35.98 -22.72 -6.95
N ASP A 235 -37.29 -22.50 -7.01
CA ASP A 235 -38.30 -23.58 -6.93
C ASP A 235 -38.09 -24.68 -8.01
N ALA A 236 -37.34 -24.37 -9.08
CA ALA A 236 -36.99 -25.31 -10.14
C ALA A 236 -35.75 -26.18 -9.80
N GLY A 237 -34.94 -25.77 -8.83
CA GLY A 237 -33.72 -26.43 -8.38
C GLY A 237 -32.64 -25.44 -7.93
N ASP A 238 -31.64 -25.98 -7.23
CA ASP A 238 -30.40 -25.29 -6.88
C ASP A 238 -29.40 -25.34 -8.06
N LEU A 239 -28.87 -24.19 -8.47
CA LEU A 239 -27.81 -24.06 -9.48
C LEU A 239 -26.69 -23.17 -8.95
N ASN A 240 -25.50 -23.28 -9.55
CA ASN A 240 -24.45 -22.32 -9.28
C ASN A 240 -24.51 -21.17 -10.28
N LEU A 241 -24.21 -19.94 -9.83
CA LEU A 241 -24.06 -18.83 -10.76
C LEU A 241 -22.84 -18.97 -11.67
N SER A 242 -21.87 -19.82 -11.31
CA SER A 242 -20.74 -20.20 -12.16
C SER A 242 -21.09 -21.23 -13.25
N ASP A 243 -22.29 -21.82 -13.23
CA ASP A 243 -22.70 -22.77 -14.26
C ASP A 243 -22.91 -22.07 -15.62
N ASP A 244 -22.52 -22.73 -16.72
CA ASP A 244 -22.63 -22.23 -18.12
C ASP A 244 -24.06 -21.78 -18.53
N VAL A 245 -25.07 -22.09 -17.72
CA VAL A 245 -26.47 -21.70 -17.93
C VAL A 245 -26.72 -20.23 -17.62
N PHE A 246 -25.87 -19.61 -16.80
CA PHE A 246 -25.88 -18.18 -16.54
C PHE A 246 -24.79 -17.51 -17.39
N ASP A 247 -25.20 -16.72 -18.40
CA ASP A 247 -24.26 -15.93 -19.21
C ASP A 247 -23.76 -14.74 -18.38
N ALA A 248 -22.77 -15.00 -17.53
CA ALA A 248 -22.24 -14.04 -16.57
C ALA A 248 -21.23 -13.08 -17.22
N GLU A 249 -21.52 -11.78 -17.14
CA GLU A 249 -20.65 -10.71 -17.60
C GLU A 249 -20.36 -9.73 -16.45
N PRO A 250 -19.10 -9.62 -15.96
CA PRO A 250 -17.94 -10.47 -16.27
C PRO A 250 -18.06 -11.89 -15.67
N PHE A 251 -17.07 -12.76 -15.92
CA PHE A 251 -17.03 -14.16 -15.49
C PHE A 251 -17.01 -14.38 -13.95
N GLY A 252 -17.11 -13.32 -13.16
CA GLY A 252 -16.98 -13.31 -11.71
C GLY A 252 -17.54 -12.02 -11.11
N LEU A 253 -17.63 -11.98 -9.79
CA LEU A 253 -17.94 -10.78 -9.03
C LEU A 253 -16.75 -9.82 -9.10
N ARG A 254 -16.80 -8.85 -10.01
CA ARG A 254 -15.73 -7.88 -10.19
C ARG A 254 -15.98 -6.64 -9.34
N GLU A 255 -14.95 -6.18 -8.65
CA GLU A 255 -15.00 -4.95 -7.89
C GLU A 255 -15.30 -3.74 -8.79
N THR A 256 -16.12 -2.80 -8.32
CA THR A 256 -16.56 -1.63 -9.09
C THR A 256 -15.50 -0.53 -9.27
N GLY A 257 -14.34 -0.72 -8.65
CA GLY A 257 -13.15 0.14 -8.65
C GLY A 257 -12.29 -0.23 -7.43
N PRO A 258 -10.99 0.13 -7.41
CA PRO A 258 -10.08 -0.27 -6.33
C PRO A 258 -10.59 0.15 -4.96
N SER A 259 -10.54 -0.76 -3.99
CA SER A 259 -10.89 -0.54 -2.58
C SER A 259 -12.31 -0.01 -2.34
N THR A 260 -13.28 -0.47 -3.12
CA THR A 260 -14.70 -0.13 -2.91
C THR A 260 -15.40 -1.12 -1.98
N GLY A 261 -14.97 -2.39 -1.94
CA GLY A 261 -15.69 -3.48 -1.28
C GLY A 261 -17.08 -3.73 -1.87
N ILE A 262 -17.29 -3.29 -3.12
CA ILE A 262 -18.54 -3.45 -3.85
C ILE A 262 -18.22 -4.20 -5.14
N PHE A 263 -18.80 -5.37 -5.28
CA PHE A 263 -18.62 -6.27 -6.40
C PHE A 263 -19.91 -6.39 -7.21
N GLN A 264 -19.77 -6.44 -8.53
CA GLN A 264 -20.89 -6.53 -9.45
C GLN A 264 -20.68 -7.60 -10.51
N VAL A 265 -21.79 -8.22 -10.90
CA VAL A 265 -21.89 -9.09 -12.07
C VAL A 265 -23.26 -8.93 -12.70
N VAL A 266 -23.32 -9.05 -14.02
CA VAL A 266 -24.56 -9.15 -14.77
C VAL A 266 -24.75 -10.61 -15.15
N ILE A 267 -25.92 -11.19 -14.90
CA ILE A 267 -26.26 -12.53 -15.38
C ILE A 267 -27.58 -12.48 -16.16
N GLU A 268 -27.72 -13.33 -17.17
CA GLU A 268 -29.00 -13.57 -17.83
C GLU A 268 -29.80 -14.66 -17.10
N ILE A 269 -31.10 -14.44 -16.87
CA ILE A 269 -31.98 -15.49 -16.33
C ILE A 269 -32.22 -16.56 -17.40
N PRO A 270 -31.92 -17.83 -17.12
CA PRO A 270 -31.98 -18.88 -18.14
C PRO A 270 -33.40 -19.16 -18.63
N ASP A 271 -33.48 -19.56 -19.91
CA ASP A 271 -34.73 -19.77 -20.64
C ASP A 271 -35.41 -21.13 -20.35
N GLU A 272 -34.67 -22.15 -19.88
CA GLU A 272 -35.18 -23.46 -19.42
C GLU A 272 -34.10 -24.29 -18.71
#